data_AF-A0A957QKW0-F1
#
_entry.id   AF-A0A957QKW0-F1
#
_cell.length_a   1.000
_cell.length_b   1.000
_cell.length_c   1.000
_cell.angle_alpha   90.00
_cell.angle_beta   90.00
_cell.angle_gamma   90.00
#
_symmetry.space_group_name_H-M   'P 1'
#
loop_
_entity.id
_entity.type
_entity.pdbx_description
1 polymer ?
#
loop_
_entity_poly.entity_id
_entity_poly.type
_entity_poly.pdbx_seq_one_letter_code
_entity_poly.pdbx_strand_id
1 'polypeptide(L)'
;MENSSIWRRPQFWIGMIISLLCLGAIFWIIDPAEIWSALQTANYAFLLLSALGLFVAQILRGYRWRFMLGNKISFGNTFHIINIGFMFNYLLPLRLGEAIRAVLIGNVPPLTVAQGLSTMIVERLFDLLFIVTLLPFTLANAASLPDNLRLAARTSGVLAIIGVIILIVAANQRPLASRIARAILDRLPLIDGAVWGQRFDELMQGLDSLTRLGDAARLIGFTLLVWLPIIAAYYWGLLAVGITPTWSMAAFTVCAAALSIAAPSSPGQVGVYH
;
A
#
# COMPACT_ATOMS: atom_id res chain seq x y z
N MET A 1 -29.25 -20.47 -6.27
CA MET A 1 -28.06 -20.17 -5.46
C MET A 1 -26.96 -21.12 -5.92
N GLU A 2 -26.16 -20.67 -6.90
CA GLU A 2 -25.17 -21.50 -7.57
C GLU A 2 -23.88 -21.52 -6.76
N ASN A 3 -23.58 -22.66 -6.15
CA ASN A 3 -22.43 -22.88 -5.29
C ASN A 3 -21.19 -23.05 -6.19
N SER A 4 -20.65 -21.93 -6.71
CA SER A 4 -19.43 -21.96 -7.53
C SER A 4 -18.24 -22.29 -6.64
N SER A 5 -17.94 -23.58 -6.48
CA SER A 5 -16.83 -24.07 -5.67
C SER A 5 -15.51 -23.45 -6.14
N ILE A 6 -14.81 -22.78 -5.25
CA ILE A 6 -13.55 -22.05 -5.49
C ILE A 6 -12.50 -22.93 -6.21
N TRP A 7 -12.52 -24.24 -5.96
CA TRP A 7 -11.64 -25.28 -6.54
C TRP A 7 -11.69 -25.43 -8.06
N ARG A 8 -12.75 -24.92 -8.73
CA ARG A 8 -12.90 -25.01 -10.19
C ARG A 8 -12.23 -23.85 -10.93
N ARG A 9 -11.75 -22.83 -10.23
CA ARG A 9 -11.11 -21.67 -10.88
C ARG A 9 -9.65 -21.99 -11.21
N PRO A 10 -9.21 -21.93 -12.48
CA PRO A 10 -7.83 -22.22 -12.87
C PRO A 10 -6.82 -21.28 -12.20
N GLN A 11 -7.25 -20.06 -11.87
CA GLN A 11 -6.47 -19.06 -11.12
C GLN A 11 -6.00 -19.57 -9.74
N PHE A 12 -6.82 -20.38 -9.06
CA PHE A 12 -6.47 -20.95 -7.76
C PHE A 12 -5.30 -21.93 -7.87
N TRP A 13 -5.36 -22.83 -8.85
CA TRP A 13 -4.30 -23.81 -9.11
C TRP A 13 -3.02 -23.16 -9.62
N ILE A 14 -3.13 -22.16 -10.50
CA ILE A 14 -1.97 -21.36 -10.94
C ILE A 14 -1.30 -20.68 -9.74
N GLY A 15 -2.07 -20.06 -8.85
CA GLY A 15 -1.55 -19.46 -7.63
C GLY A 15 -0.85 -20.48 -6.73
N MET A 16 -1.45 -21.66 -6.52
CA MET A 16 -0.84 -22.72 -5.72
C MET A 16 0.47 -23.24 -6.32
N ILE A 17 0.52 -23.47 -7.64
CA ILE A 17 1.72 -23.95 -8.33
C ILE A 17 2.84 -22.91 -8.22
N ILE A 18 2.54 -21.63 -8.45
CA ILE A 18 3.51 -20.54 -8.29
C ILE A 18 4.01 -20.49 -6.82
N SER A 19 3.12 -20.63 -5.85
CA SER A 19 3.50 -20.68 -4.42
C SER A 19 4.46 -21.82 -4.12
N LEU A 20 4.15 -23.03 -4.61
CA LEU A 20 4.97 -24.22 -4.42
C LEU A 20 6.33 -24.09 -5.11
N LEU A 21 6.38 -23.49 -6.30
CA LEU A 21 7.62 -23.23 -7.01
C LEU A 21 8.48 -22.19 -6.28
N CYS A 22 7.89 -21.09 -5.77
CA CYS A 22 8.61 -20.10 -4.97
C CYS A 22 9.11 -20.71 -3.65
N LEU A 23 8.29 -21.48 -2.94
CA LEU A 23 8.70 -22.19 -1.72
C LEU A 23 9.82 -23.21 -2.00
N GLY A 24 9.69 -23.99 -3.07
CA GLY A 24 10.73 -24.93 -3.51
C GLY A 24 12.03 -24.21 -3.87
N ALA A 25 11.94 -23.06 -4.55
CA ALA A 25 13.09 -22.22 -4.85
C ALA A 25 13.75 -21.67 -3.58
N ILE A 26 12.97 -21.26 -2.57
CA ILE A 26 13.50 -20.80 -1.27
C ILE A 26 14.33 -21.88 -0.60
N PHE A 27 13.79 -23.10 -0.45
CA PHE A 27 14.54 -24.21 0.18
C PHE A 27 15.70 -24.72 -0.68
N TRP A 28 15.72 -24.41 -1.97
CA TRP A 28 16.83 -24.73 -2.86
C TRP A 28 17.94 -23.67 -2.83
N ILE A 29 17.60 -22.41 -2.56
CA ILE A 29 18.53 -21.28 -2.52
C ILE A 29 19.08 -21.05 -1.10
N ILE A 30 18.28 -21.30 -0.06
CA ILE A 30 18.59 -21.00 1.33
C ILE A 30 18.70 -22.30 2.12
N ASP A 31 19.83 -22.49 2.80
CA ASP A 31 20.04 -23.64 3.69
C ASP A 31 19.14 -23.49 4.93
N PRO A 32 18.25 -24.45 5.24
CA PRO A 32 17.46 -24.45 6.47
C PRO A 32 18.29 -24.28 7.75
N ALA A 33 19.55 -24.73 7.75
CA ALA A 33 20.46 -24.55 8.87
C ALA A 33 20.83 -23.07 9.10
N GLU A 34 20.95 -22.27 8.04
CA GLU A 34 21.20 -20.83 8.15
C GLU A 34 20.00 -20.10 8.76
N ILE A 35 18.78 -20.48 8.36
CA ILE A 35 17.54 -19.92 8.94
C ILE A 35 17.49 -20.23 10.44
N TRP A 36 17.78 -21.48 10.83
CA TRP A 36 17.78 -21.89 12.23
C TRP A 36 18.86 -21.16 13.05
N SER A 37 20.07 -21.03 12.51
CA SER A 37 21.16 -20.28 13.13
C SER A 37 20.81 -18.80 13.30
N ALA A 38 20.20 -18.18 12.28
CA ALA A 38 19.74 -16.80 12.35
C ALA A 38 18.68 -16.60 13.43
N LEU A 39 17.76 -17.56 13.61
CA LEU A 39 16.77 -17.51 14.69
C LEU A 39 17.39 -17.65 16.08
N GLN A 40 18.42 -18.49 16.23
CA GLN A 40 19.11 -18.70 17.51
C GLN A 40 19.99 -17.51 17.92
N THR A 41 20.58 -16.82 16.94
CA THR A 41 21.49 -15.70 17.15
C THR A 41 20.77 -14.34 17.11
N ALA A 42 19.49 -14.32 16.75
CA ALA A 42 18.72 -13.10 16.65
C ALA A 42 18.56 -12.40 18.01
N ASN A 43 18.70 -11.07 18.00
CA ASN A 43 18.43 -10.25 19.17
C ASN A 43 16.91 -10.02 19.32
N TYR A 44 16.31 -10.77 20.24
CA TYR A 44 14.87 -10.70 20.52
C TYR A 44 14.38 -9.34 21.03
N ALA A 45 15.25 -8.48 21.58
CA ALA A 45 14.84 -7.13 21.99
C ALA A 45 14.52 -6.27 20.76
N PHE A 46 15.34 -6.35 19.70
CA PHE A 46 15.05 -5.67 18.44
C PHE A 46 13.85 -6.31 17.71
N LEU A 47 13.67 -7.63 17.82
CA LEU A 47 12.47 -8.30 17.31
C LEU A 47 11.19 -7.78 18.00
N LEU A 48 11.23 -7.59 19.32
CA LEU A 48 10.12 -7.03 20.09
C LEU A 48 9.83 -5.58 19.68
N LEU A 49 10.86 -4.75 19.50
CA LEU A 49 10.69 -3.38 18.99
C LEU A 49 10.09 -3.37 17.59
N SER A 50 10.50 -4.30 16.72
CA SER A 50 9.90 -4.49 15.39
C SER A 50 8.40 -4.81 15.49
N ALA A 51 8.03 -5.78 16.32
CA ALA A 51 6.64 -6.15 16.55
C ALA A 51 5.81 -4.98 17.12
N LEU A 52 6.36 -4.22 18.08
CA LEU A 52 5.72 -3.04 18.63
C LEU A 52 5.53 -1.94 17.59
N GLY A 53 6.52 -1.70 16.71
CA GLY A 53 6.40 -0.76 15.59
C GLY A 53 5.25 -1.14 14.66
N LEU A 54 5.15 -2.42 14.27
CA LEU A 54 4.03 -2.90 13.45
C LEU A 54 2.69 -2.76 14.17
N PHE A 55 2.63 -3.04 15.47
CA PHE A 55 1.41 -2.87 16.25
C PHE A 55 0.96 -1.39 16.33
N VAL A 56 1.89 -0.47 16.56
CA VAL A 56 1.62 0.99 16.51
C VAL A 56 1.12 1.41 15.13
N ALA A 57 1.73 0.89 14.05
CA ALA A 57 1.26 1.16 12.70
C ALA A 57 -0.20 0.73 12.49
N GLN A 58 -0.61 -0.43 13.05
CA GLN A 58 -1.99 -0.90 12.96
C GLN A 58 -2.97 0.00 13.73
N ILE A 59 -2.59 0.50 14.91
CA ILE A 59 -3.39 1.48 15.66
C ILE A 59 -3.58 2.75 14.82
N LEU A 60 -2.50 3.28 14.23
CA LEU A 60 -2.54 4.49 13.41
C LEU A 60 -3.39 4.32 12.15
N ARG A 61 -3.37 3.13 11.52
CA ARG A 61 -4.30 2.79 10.43
C ARG A 61 -5.75 2.84 10.88
N GLY A 62 -6.04 2.37 12.10
CA GLY A 62 -7.36 2.52 12.74
C GLY A 62 -7.81 3.98 12.83
N TYR A 63 -6.96 4.86 13.33
CA TYR A 63 -7.29 6.29 13.43
C TYR A 63 -7.47 6.94 12.06
N ARG A 64 -6.56 6.65 11.11
CA ARG A 64 -6.64 7.15 9.74
C ARG A 64 -7.95 6.75 9.08
N TRP A 65 -8.32 5.47 9.16
CA TRP A 65 -9.56 5.00 8.54
C TRP A 65 -10.81 5.57 9.21
N ARG A 66 -10.80 5.69 10.55
CA ARG A 66 -11.90 6.35 11.28
C ARG A 66 -12.10 7.79 10.81
N PHE A 67 -11.00 8.52 10.60
CA PHE A 67 -11.04 9.87 10.04
C PHE A 67 -11.67 9.87 8.62
N MET A 68 -11.27 8.95 7.76
CA MET A 68 -11.82 8.81 6.40
C MET A 68 -13.31 8.46 6.37
N LEU A 69 -13.79 7.74 7.38
CA LEU A 69 -15.22 7.43 7.58
C LEU A 69 -16.00 8.60 8.21
N GLY A 70 -15.37 9.76 8.38
CA GLY A 70 -15.98 10.95 8.99
C GLY A 70 -16.19 10.84 10.50
N ASN A 71 -15.41 9.99 11.19
CA ASN A 71 -15.52 9.74 12.64
C ASN A 71 -16.90 9.27 13.12
N LYS A 72 -17.71 8.70 12.21
CA LYS A 72 -19.09 8.25 12.48
C LYS A 72 -19.20 7.04 13.40
N ILE A 73 -18.10 6.32 13.60
CA ILE A 73 -18.05 5.11 14.45
C ILE A 73 -16.90 5.21 15.48
N SER A 74 -16.97 4.39 16.51
CA SER A 74 -15.94 4.31 17.55
C SER A 74 -14.62 3.74 16.99
N PHE A 75 -13.50 4.16 17.58
CA PHE A 75 -12.19 3.62 17.21
C PHE A 75 -12.11 2.10 17.42
N GLY A 76 -12.71 1.56 18.48
CA GLY A 76 -12.74 0.13 18.73
C GLY A 76 -13.38 -0.65 17.57
N ASN A 77 -14.55 -0.21 17.08
CA ASN A 77 -15.20 -0.85 15.93
C ASN A 77 -14.33 -0.76 14.68
N THR A 78 -13.76 0.41 14.39
CA THR A 78 -12.86 0.61 13.27
C THR A 78 -11.64 -0.32 13.35
N PHE A 79 -11.01 -0.41 14.53
CA PHE A 79 -9.82 -1.20 14.77
C PHE A 79 -10.11 -2.69 14.64
N HIS A 80 -11.21 -3.20 15.23
CA HIS A 80 -11.59 -4.61 15.08
C HIS A 80 -11.86 -4.98 13.62
N ILE A 81 -12.60 -4.16 12.89
CA ILE A 81 -12.93 -4.42 11.48
C ILE A 81 -11.65 -4.43 10.61
N ILE A 82 -10.70 -3.52 10.86
CA ILE A 82 -9.39 -3.54 10.20
C ILE A 82 -8.65 -4.84 10.47
N ASN A 83 -8.53 -5.24 11.74
CA ASN A 83 -7.78 -6.44 12.11
C ASN A 83 -8.42 -7.72 11.56
N ILE A 84 -9.75 -7.80 11.54
CA ILE A 84 -10.47 -8.90 10.88
C ILE A 84 -10.12 -8.93 9.39
N GLY A 85 -10.16 -7.77 8.71
CA GLY A 85 -9.75 -7.68 7.30
C GLY A 85 -8.31 -8.12 7.06
N PHE A 86 -7.35 -7.70 7.90
CA PHE A 86 -5.96 -8.13 7.81
C PHE A 86 -5.80 -9.64 8.07
N MET A 87 -6.49 -10.18 9.07
CA MET A 87 -6.49 -11.62 9.36
C MET A 87 -6.94 -12.41 8.11
N PHE A 88 -8.03 -12.00 7.46
CA PHE A 88 -8.48 -12.64 6.23
C PHE A 88 -7.52 -12.46 5.05
N ASN A 89 -6.77 -11.35 4.97
CA ASN A 89 -5.72 -11.19 3.96
C ASN A 89 -4.54 -12.15 4.18
N TYR A 90 -4.27 -12.58 5.41
CA TYR A 90 -3.27 -13.61 5.70
C TYR A 90 -3.79 -15.03 5.48
N LEU A 91 -5.08 -15.27 5.68
CA LEU A 91 -5.67 -16.61 5.58
C LEU A 91 -6.19 -16.96 4.18
N LEU A 92 -6.71 -16.00 3.41
CA LEU A 92 -7.41 -16.26 2.15
C LEU A 92 -6.54 -15.95 0.91
N PRO A 93 -6.65 -16.75 -0.16
CA PRO A 93 -6.17 -16.34 -1.48
C PRO A 93 -6.89 -15.06 -1.95
N LEU A 94 -6.26 -14.31 -2.86
CA LEU A 94 -6.86 -13.17 -3.58
C LEU A 94 -7.21 -11.93 -2.72
N ARG A 95 -6.72 -11.85 -1.47
CA ARG A 95 -6.89 -10.64 -0.62
C ARG A 95 -8.33 -10.20 -0.44
N LEU A 96 -9.20 -11.17 -0.23
CA LEU A 96 -10.62 -10.93 0.05
C LEU A 96 -10.86 -10.20 1.38
N GLY A 97 -9.84 -10.03 2.21
CA GLY A 97 -9.92 -9.28 3.46
C GLY A 97 -10.35 -7.83 3.26
N GLU A 98 -10.05 -7.24 2.10
CA GLU A 98 -10.55 -5.93 1.74
C GLU A 98 -12.06 -5.91 1.48
N ALA A 99 -12.56 -6.88 0.70
CA ALA A 99 -14.00 -7.02 0.48
C ALA A 99 -14.75 -7.30 1.79
N ILE A 100 -14.17 -8.11 2.67
CA ILE A 100 -14.73 -8.40 4.00
C ILE A 100 -14.80 -7.12 4.84
N ARG A 101 -13.73 -6.31 4.88
CA ARG A 101 -13.71 -5.03 5.59
C ARG A 101 -14.84 -4.10 5.11
N ALA A 102 -15.08 -4.05 3.80
CA ALA A 102 -16.15 -3.27 3.20
C ALA A 102 -17.56 -3.77 3.56
N VAL A 103 -17.77 -5.08 3.60
CA VAL A 103 -19.05 -5.66 4.03
C VAL A 103 -19.28 -5.42 5.52
N LEU A 104 -18.27 -5.66 6.36
CA LEU A 104 -18.35 -5.47 7.81
C LEU A 104 -18.68 -4.02 8.17
N ILE A 105 -18.04 -3.04 7.52
CA ILE A 105 -18.32 -1.64 7.80
C ILE A 105 -19.72 -1.21 7.33
N GLY A 106 -20.22 -1.78 6.23
CA GLY A 106 -21.58 -1.53 5.74
C GLY A 106 -22.68 -2.07 6.66
N ASN A 107 -22.34 -3.01 7.55
CA ASN A 107 -23.23 -3.50 8.60
C ASN A 107 -23.18 -2.66 9.89
N VAL A 108 -22.43 -1.55 9.90
CA VAL A 108 -22.36 -0.61 11.04
C VAL A 108 -23.00 0.72 10.63
N PRO A 109 -24.30 0.93 10.93
CA PRO A 109 -24.97 2.19 10.63
C PRO A 109 -24.23 3.40 11.24
N PRO A 110 -24.20 4.57 10.58
CA PRO A 110 -24.88 4.91 9.32
C PRO A 110 -24.01 4.68 8.07
N LEU A 111 -22.98 3.83 8.15
CA LEU A 111 -22.04 3.61 7.05
C LEU A 111 -22.60 2.62 6.02
N THR A 112 -22.19 2.78 4.77
CA THR A 112 -22.55 1.86 3.67
C THR A 112 -21.32 1.10 3.17
N VAL A 113 -21.55 -0.05 2.53
CA VAL A 113 -20.48 -0.84 1.87
C VAL A 113 -19.74 0.02 0.84
N ALA A 114 -20.46 0.83 0.07
CA ALA A 114 -19.88 1.73 -0.92
C ALA A 114 -18.93 2.76 -0.29
N GLN A 115 -19.34 3.39 0.82
CA GLN A 115 -18.46 4.31 1.57
C GLN A 115 -17.20 3.59 2.08
N GLY A 116 -17.35 2.36 2.59
CA GLY A 116 -16.23 1.50 2.97
C GLY A 116 -15.23 1.31 1.83
N LEU A 117 -15.71 0.83 0.68
CA LEU A 117 -14.87 0.61 -0.52
C LEU A 117 -14.19 1.90 -0.99
N SER A 118 -14.92 3.01 -1.09
CA SER A 118 -14.36 4.29 -1.53
C SER A 118 -13.21 4.75 -0.63
N THR A 119 -13.38 4.66 0.69
CA THR A 119 -12.30 5.05 1.63
C THR A 119 -11.09 4.14 1.52
N MET A 120 -11.26 2.86 1.20
CA MET A 120 -10.14 1.94 1.02
C MET A 120 -9.36 2.21 -0.26
N ILE A 121 -10.04 2.55 -1.37
CA ILE A 121 -9.37 2.98 -2.60
C ILE A 121 -8.52 4.22 -2.34
N VAL A 122 -9.08 5.21 -1.64
CA VAL A 122 -8.34 6.42 -1.25
C VAL A 122 -7.17 6.07 -0.33
N GLU A 123 -7.34 5.15 0.62
CA GLU A 123 -6.26 4.68 1.50
C GLU A 123 -5.10 4.09 0.68
N ARG A 124 -5.42 3.25 -0.31
CA ARG A 124 -4.42 2.65 -1.21
C ARG A 124 -3.74 3.69 -2.10
N LEU A 125 -4.48 4.68 -2.58
CA LEU A 125 -3.91 5.78 -3.33
C LEU A 125 -2.86 6.52 -2.49
N PHE A 126 -3.17 6.92 -1.26
CA PHE A 126 -2.20 7.59 -0.40
C PHE A 126 -0.99 6.72 -0.05
N ASP A 127 -1.21 5.43 0.23
CA ASP A 127 -0.12 4.48 0.48
C ASP A 127 0.79 4.33 -0.77
N LEU A 128 0.22 4.27 -1.98
CA LEU A 128 0.96 4.21 -3.24
C LEU A 128 1.72 5.51 -3.53
N LEU A 129 1.08 6.68 -3.36
CA LEU A 129 1.74 7.98 -3.55
C LEU A 129 2.93 8.14 -2.61
N PHE A 130 2.80 7.68 -1.36
CA PHE A 130 3.90 7.67 -0.41
C PHE A 130 5.04 6.76 -0.90
N ILE A 131 4.76 5.53 -1.33
CA ILE A 131 5.78 4.59 -1.85
C ILE A 131 6.48 5.15 -3.09
N VAL A 132 5.72 5.64 -4.07
CA VAL A 132 6.26 6.19 -5.34
C VAL A 132 7.12 7.42 -5.08
N THR A 133 6.79 8.21 -4.06
CA THR A 133 7.59 9.35 -3.64
C THR A 133 8.85 8.91 -2.88
N LEU A 134 8.72 7.93 -1.98
CA LEU A 134 9.81 7.50 -1.11
C LEU A 134 10.88 6.68 -1.84
N LEU A 135 10.48 5.75 -2.70
CA LEU A 135 11.36 4.77 -3.35
C LEU A 135 12.52 5.42 -4.13
N PRO A 136 12.33 6.48 -4.93
CA PRO A 136 13.45 7.09 -5.65
C PRO A 136 14.48 7.73 -4.70
N PHE A 137 14.06 8.27 -3.55
CA PHE A 137 14.99 8.80 -2.55
C PHE A 137 15.76 7.69 -1.83
N THR A 138 15.16 6.52 -1.61
CA THR A 138 15.90 5.39 -1.03
C THR A 138 16.96 4.88 -2.00
N LEU A 139 16.60 4.76 -3.29
CA LEU A 139 17.53 4.40 -4.37
C LEU A 139 18.65 5.44 -4.54
N ALA A 140 18.34 6.73 -4.49
CA ALA A 140 19.36 7.79 -4.63
C ALA A 140 20.43 7.76 -3.52
N ASN A 141 20.13 7.13 -2.38
CA ASN A 141 21.05 6.95 -1.25
C ASN A 141 21.75 5.58 -1.26
N ALA A 142 21.50 4.73 -2.24
CA ALA A 142 22.19 3.45 -2.38
C ALA A 142 23.63 3.68 -2.85
N ALA A 143 24.60 3.34 -2.01
CA ALA A 143 26.03 3.54 -2.28
C ALA A 143 26.55 2.72 -3.48
N SER A 144 25.85 1.63 -3.85
CA SER A 144 26.18 0.76 -4.96
C SER A 144 25.83 1.33 -6.34
N LEU A 145 25.07 2.44 -6.41
CA LEU A 145 24.62 3.00 -7.67
C LEU A 145 25.61 4.06 -8.22
N PRO A 146 25.93 4.00 -9.53
CA PRO A 146 26.59 5.09 -10.26
C PRO A 146 25.93 6.46 -10.04
N ASP A 147 26.73 7.54 -10.08
CA ASP A 147 26.25 8.91 -9.80
C ASP A 147 25.11 9.37 -10.73
N ASN A 148 25.17 8.99 -12.01
CA ASN A 148 24.12 9.29 -12.99
C ASN A 148 22.78 8.63 -12.59
N LEU A 149 22.80 7.39 -12.10
CA LEU A 149 21.60 6.69 -11.64
C LEU A 149 21.07 7.28 -10.32
N ARG A 150 21.96 7.69 -9.40
CA ARG A 150 21.55 8.39 -8.16
C ARG A 150 20.89 9.73 -8.46
N LEU A 151 21.43 10.49 -9.42
CA LEU A 151 20.82 11.74 -9.87
C LEU A 151 19.46 11.47 -10.52
N ALA A 152 19.36 10.49 -11.42
CA ALA A 152 18.10 10.10 -12.06
C ALA A 152 17.03 9.64 -11.05
N ALA A 153 17.42 8.91 -10.01
CA ALA A 153 16.53 8.52 -8.93
C ALA A 153 16.07 9.74 -8.11
N ARG A 154 16.98 10.68 -7.79
CA ARG A 154 16.61 11.91 -7.08
C ARG A 154 15.67 12.78 -7.91
N THR A 155 15.94 12.96 -9.20
CA THR A 155 15.09 13.77 -10.09
C THR A 155 13.72 13.14 -10.27
N SER A 156 13.63 11.81 -10.42
CA SER A 156 12.33 11.13 -10.48
C SER A 156 11.55 11.23 -9.17
N GLY A 157 12.22 11.21 -8.01
CA GLY A 157 11.60 11.50 -6.71
C GLY A 157 11.04 12.91 -6.62
N VAL A 158 11.78 13.93 -7.08
CA VAL A 158 11.30 15.32 -7.14
C VAL A 158 10.11 15.44 -8.10
N LEU A 159 10.17 14.81 -9.28
CA LEU A 159 9.07 14.77 -10.23
C LEU A 159 7.83 14.07 -9.67
N ALA A 160 8.00 13.01 -8.88
CA ALA A 160 6.89 12.34 -8.18
C ALA A 160 6.21 13.29 -7.18
N ILE A 161 6.97 14.03 -6.38
CA ILE A 161 6.43 15.06 -5.47
C ILE A 161 5.65 16.12 -6.25
N ILE A 162 6.23 16.64 -7.34
CA ILE A 162 5.57 17.62 -8.20
C ILE A 162 4.27 17.04 -8.77
N GLY A 163 4.28 15.79 -9.23
CA GLY A 163 3.10 15.08 -9.73
C GLY A 163 2.01 14.94 -8.67
N VAL A 164 2.36 14.62 -7.43
CA VAL A 164 1.42 14.58 -6.29
C VAL A 164 0.83 15.96 -6.03
N ILE A 165 1.65 17.02 -6.03
CA ILE A 165 1.17 18.40 -5.85
C ILE A 165 0.21 18.79 -6.97
N ILE A 166 0.56 18.52 -8.23
CA ILE A 166 -0.30 18.77 -9.39
C ILE A 166 -1.62 18.02 -9.24
N LEU A 167 -1.59 16.75 -8.83
CA LEU A 167 -2.79 15.95 -8.62
C LEU A 167 -3.69 16.53 -7.52
N ILE A 168 -3.13 17.00 -6.40
CA ILE A 168 -3.89 17.66 -5.33
C ILE A 168 -4.49 18.99 -5.82
N VAL A 169 -3.70 19.80 -6.53
CA VAL A 169 -4.17 21.08 -7.11
C VAL A 169 -5.27 20.83 -8.13
N ALA A 170 -5.12 19.84 -9.02
CA ALA A 170 -6.12 19.46 -10.02
C ALA A 170 -7.41 18.93 -9.38
N ALA A 171 -7.29 18.10 -8.33
CA ALA A 171 -8.44 17.60 -7.58
C ALA A 171 -9.21 18.73 -6.87
N ASN A 172 -8.52 19.79 -6.43
CA ASN A 172 -9.14 20.97 -5.81
C ASN A 172 -9.71 21.96 -6.86
N GLN A 173 -9.06 22.12 -8.02
CA GLN A 173 -9.49 23.01 -9.11
C GLN A 173 -10.17 22.25 -10.25
N ARG A 174 -11.15 21.41 -9.93
CA ARG A 174 -11.81 20.53 -10.92
C ARG A 174 -12.27 21.22 -12.20
N PRO A 175 -12.97 22.37 -12.16
CA PRO A 175 -13.44 23.01 -13.39
C PRO A 175 -12.29 23.38 -14.34
N LEU A 176 -11.15 23.81 -13.77
CA LEU A 176 -9.95 24.13 -14.53
C LEU A 176 -9.26 22.87 -15.05
N ALA A 177 -9.13 21.85 -14.19
CA ALA A 177 -8.54 20.56 -14.56
C ALA A 177 -9.30 19.90 -15.70
N SER A 178 -10.64 19.86 -15.62
CA SER A 178 -11.52 19.33 -16.68
C SER A 178 -11.41 20.12 -17.97
N ARG A 179 -11.30 21.46 -17.89
CA ARG A 179 -11.12 22.32 -19.07
C ARG A 179 -9.77 22.06 -19.76
N ILE A 180 -8.69 21.96 -19.00
CA ILE A 180 -7.35 21.66 -19.53
C ILE A 180 -7.33 20.26 -20.12
N ALA A 181 -7.89 19.27 -19.41
CA ALA A 181 -7.97 17.89 -19.88
C ALA A 181 -8.70 17.79 -21.22
N ARG A 182 -9.90 18.40 -21.34
CA ARG A 182 -10.66 18.44 -22.60
C ARG A 182 -9.88 19.14 -23.72
N ALA A 183 -9.26 20.29 -23.44
CA ALA A 183 -8.46 21.02 -24.44
C ALA A 183 -7.24 20.22 -24.95
N ILE A 184 -6.66 19.33 -24.13
CA ILE A 184 -5.59 18.42 -24.55
C ILE A 184 -6.15 17.24 -25.34
N LEU A 185 -7.22 16.62 -24.83
CA LEU A 185 -7.84 15.45 -25.46
C LEU A 185 -8.41 15.77 -26.84
N ASP A 186 -9.04 16.93 -27.00
CA ASP A 186 -9.59 17.42 -28.28
C ASP A 186 -8.50 17.67 -29.34
N ARG A 187 -7.23 17.79 -28.94
CA ARG A 187 -6.08 17.92 -29.86
C ARG A 187 -5.48 16.60 -30.31
N LEU A 188 -5.90 15.48 -29.71
CA LEU A 188 -5.36 14.16 -30.02
C LEU A 188 -6.27 13.46 -31.05
N PRO A 189 -5.82 13.26 -32.30
CA PRO A 189 -6.66 12.77 -33.41
C PRO A 189 -7.13 11.32 -33.24
N LEU A 190 -6.57 10.58 -32.27
CA LEU A 190 -6.87 9.17 -32.00
C LEU A 190 -7.76 8.96 -30.76
N ILE A 191 -8.15 10.05 -30.06
CA ILE A 191 -8.86 9.97 -28.78
C ILE A 191 -10.16 10.76 -28.88
N ASP A 192 -11.28 10.13 -28.52
CA ASP A 192 -12.56 10.81 -28.39
C ASP A 192 -12.54 11.68 -27.12
N GLY A 193 -12.37 12.99 -27.30
CA GLY A 193 -12.29 13.96 -26.20
C GLY A 193 -13.54 14.03 -25.34
N ALA A 194 -14.72 13.69 -25.88
CA ALA A 194 -15.95 13.65 -25.11
C ALA A 194 -15.97 12.43 -24.16
N VAL A 195 -15.64 11.24 -24.69
CA VAL A 195 -15.60 10.00 -23.89
C VAL A 195 -14.53 10.06 -22.81
N TRP A 196 -13.31 10.50 -23.17
CA TRP A 196 -12.20 10.55 -22.22
C TRP A 196 -12.30 11.74 -21.27
N GLY A 197 -12.91 12.85 -21.69
CA GLY A 197 -13.23 13.98 -20.82
C GLY A 197 -14.21 13.57 -19.73
N GLN A 198 -15.25 12.80 -20.06
CA GLN A 198 -16.20 12.27 -19.08
C GLN A 198 -15.50 11.33 -18.08
N ARG A 199 -14.66 10.41 -18.56
CA ARG A 199 -13.88 9.51 -17.68
C ARG A 199 -12.94 10.27 -16.74
N PHE A 200 -12.35 11.37 -17.21
CA PHE A 200 -11.53 12.23 -16.36
C PHE A 200 -12.37 12.90 -15.26
N ASP A 201 -13.57 13.38 -15.60
CA ASP A 201 -14.48 13.99 -14.63
C ASP A 201 -14.94 12.98 -13.56
N GLU A 202 -15.25 11.74 -13.96
CA GLU A 202 -15.58 10.63 -13.05
C GLU A 202 -14.38 10.26 -12.14
N LEU A 203 -13.16 10.20 -12.70
CA LEU A 203 -11.95 9.98 -11.92
C LEU A 203 -11.74 11.10 -10.89
N MET A 204 -11.89 12.36 -11.30
CA MET A 204 -11.76 13.51 -10.41
C MET A 204 -12.82 13.48 -9.31
N GLN A 205 -14.06 13.09 -9.59
CA GLN A 205 -15.10 12.85 -8.58
C GLN A 205 -14.71 11.76 -7.57
N GLY A 206 -14.07 10.67 -8.02
CA GLY A 206 -13.51 9.65 -7.13
C GLY A 206 -12.45 10.18 -6.15
N LEU A 207 -11.81 11.31 -6.49
CA LEU A 207 -10.85 12.03 -5.66
C LEU A 207 -11.49 13.12 -4.79
N ASP A 208 -12.81 13.07 -4.52
CA ASP A 208 -13.54 13.99 -3.62
C ASP A 208 -12.82 14.21 -2.29
N SER A 209 -12.21 13.16 -1.73
CA SER A 209 -11.45 13.24 -0.48
C SER A 209 -10.21 14.16 -0.55
N LEU A 210 -9.69 14.45 -1.75
CA LEU A 210 -8.57 15.36 -2.02
C LEU A 210 -9.01 16.80 -2.25
N THR A 211 -10.32 17.06 -2.40
CA THR A 211 -10.84 18.40 -2.73
C THR A 211 -10.66 19.41 -1.61
N ARG A 212 -10.69 18.96 -0.34
CA ARG A 212 -10.48 19.83 0.82
C ARG A 212 -9.02 19.77 1.23
N LEU A 213 -8.28 20.86 1.01
CA LEU A 213 -6.85 20.96 1.36
C LEU A 213 -6.56 20.57 2.81
N GLY A 214 -7.43 20.94 3.75
CA GLY A 214 -7.29 20.56 5.16
C GLY A 214 -7.40 19.05 5.40
N ASP A 215 -8.30 18.37 4.68
CA ASP A 215 -8.47 16.92 4.81
C ASP A 215 -7.36 16.17 4.06
N ALA A 216 -6.94 16.65 2.88
CA ALA A 216 -5.78 16.13 2.16
C ALA A 216 -4.50 16.21 3.01
N ALA A 217 -4.24 17.36 3.65
CA ALA A 217 -3.08 17.55 4.53
C ALA A 217 -3.12 16.60 5.74
N ARG A 218 -4.30 16.42 6.36
CA ARG A 218 -4.48 15.44 7.44
C ARG A 218 -4.23 14.01 6.98
N LEU A 219 -4.69 13.62 5.78
CA LEU A 219 -4.45 12.29 5.23
C LEU A 219 -2.98 12.05 4.89
N ILE A 220 -2.27 13.05 4.38
CA ILE A 220 -0.81 12.99 4.22
C ILE A 220 -0.15 12.80 5.58
N GLY A 221 -0.53 13.60 6.58
CA GLY A 221 -0.01 13.48 7.95
C GLY A 221 -0.24 12.09 8.55
N PHE A 222 -1.46 11.55 8.44
CA PHE A 222 -1.75 10.18 8.86
C PHE A 222 -0.93 9.14 8.10
N THR A 223 -0.72 9.33 6.81
CA THR A 223 0.09 8.41 6.00
C THR A 223 1.53 8.43 6.49
N LEU A 224 2.15 9.59 6.67
CA LEU A 224 3.49 9.69 7.28
C LEU A 224 3.55 9.01 8.65
N LEU A 225 2.57 9.28 9.52
CA LEU A 225 2.49 8.67 10.84
C LEU A 225 2.35 7.14 10.78
N VAL A 226 1.60 6.59 9.83
CA VAL A 226 1.46 5.13 9.65
C VAL A 226 2.76 4.50 9.15
N TRP A 227 3.47 5.15 8.22
CA TRP A 227 4.66 4.57 7.59
C TRP A 227 5.93 4.68 8.44
N LEU A 228 6.08 5.71 9.26
CA LEU A 228 7.22 5.87 10.17
C LEU A 228 7.48 4.62 11.06
N PRO A 229 6.51 4.11 11.83
CA PRO A 229 6.71 2.92 12.66
C PRO A 229 6.87 1.64 11.83
N ILE A 230 6.38 1.58 10.58
CA ILE A 230 6.65 0.47 9.66
C ILE A 230 8.12 0.46 9.26
N ILE A 231 8.66 1.62 8.86
CA ILE A 231 10.09 1.76 8.51
C ILE A 231 10.98 1.44 9.72
N ALA A 232 10.62 1.95 10.90
CA ALA A 232 11.33 1.64 12.14
C ALA A 232 11.26 0.14 12.48
N ALA A 233 10.11 -0.51 12.26
CA ALA A 233 9.99 -1.94 12.49
C ALA A 233 10.92 -2.76 11.59
N TYR A 234 11.07 -2.40 10.32
CA TYR A 234 12.01 -3.07 9.42
C TYR A 234 13.47 -2.77 9.79
N TYR A 235 13.76 -1.54 10.22
CA TYR A 235 15.08 -1.18 10.72
C TYR A 235 15.50 -2.05 11.91
N TRP A 236 14.62 -2.18 12.91
CA TRP A 236 14.86 -3.06 14.06
C TRP A 236 14.86 -4.55 13.66
N GLY A 237 14.03 -4.97 12.71
CA GLY A 237 14.04 -6.34 12.20
C GLY A 237 15.38 -6.73 11.57
N LEU A 238 15.99 -5.82 10.79
CA LEU A 238 17.32 -6.01 10.21
C LEU A 238 18.42 -6.03 11.29
N LEU A 239 18.34 -5.15 12.29
CA LEU A 239 19.25 -5.18 13.44
C LEU A 239 19.14 -6.48 14.25
N ALA A 240 17.92 -7.03 14.37
CA ALA A 240 17.69 -8.27 15.10
C ALA A 240 18.49 -9.44 14.53
N VAL A 241 18.71 -9.48 13.21
CA VAL A 241 19.47 -10.54 12.52
C VAL A 241 20.94 -10.17 12.26
N GLY A 242 21.46 -9.12 12.91
CA GLY A 242 22.87 -8.73 12.84
C GLY A 242 23.26 -7.86 11.64
N ILE A 243 22.28 -7.39 10.85
CA ILE A 243 22.53 -6.43 9.78
C ILE A 243 22.53 -5.03 10.40
N THR A 244 23.50 -4.17 10.06
CA THR A 244 23.51 -2.76 10.45
C THR A 244 22.97 -1.87 9.32
N PRO A 245 21.65 -1.69 9.19
CA PRO A 245 21.07 -0.94 8.09
C PRO A 245 21.22 0.57 8.30
N THR A 246 21.19 1.32 7.19
CA THR A 246 20.80 2.73 7.21
C THR A 246 19.26 2.84 7.16
N TRP A 247 18.72 4.00 7.55
CA TRP A 247 17.27 4.27 7.40
C TRP A 247 16.79 4.16 5.96
N SER A 248 17.64 4.55 4.99
CA SER A 248 17.34 4.41 3.56
C SER A 248 17.25 2.94 3.13
N MET A 249 18.10 2.06 3.68
CA MET A 249 18.01 0.62 3.43
C MET A 249 16.71 0.03 3.98
N ALA A 250 16.34 0.36 5.22
CA ALA A 250 15.08 -0.10 5.81
C ALA A 250 13.87 0.39 5.03
N ALA A 251 13.86 1.68 4.66
CA ALA A 251 12.81 2.26 3.82
C ALA A 251 12.74 1.61 2.42
N PHE A 252 13.89 1.27 1.82
CA PHE A 252 13.93 0.52 0.57
C PHE A 252 13.32 -0.87 0.71
N THR A 253 13.69 -1.63 1.76
CA THR A 253 13.12 -2.95 2.03
C THR A 253 11.60 -2.88 2.20
N VAL A 254 11.11 -1.86 2.90
CA VAL A 254 9.67 -1.60 3.06
C VAL A 254 8.99 -1.29 1.71
N CYS A 255 9.59 -0.45 0.87
CA CYS A 255 9.06 -0.15 -0.46
C CYS A 255 9.04 -1.40 -1.36
N ALA A 256 10.13 -2.18 -1.36
CA ALA A 256 10.24 -3.43 -2.12
C ALA A 256 9.16 -4.43 -1.67
N ALA A 257 9.03 -4.64 -0.35
CA ALA A 257 7.97 -5.43 0.25
C ALA A 257 6.57 -4.96 -0.17
N ALA A 258 6.30 -3.65 -0.10
CA ALA A 258 4.99 -3.11 -0.47
C ALA A 258 4.66 -3.30 -1.96
N LEU A 259 5.66 -3.24 -2.85
CA LEU A 259 5.50 -3.49 -4.29
C LEU A 259 5.36 -4.99 -4.61
N SER A 260 6.12 -5.84 -3.92
CA SER A 260 5.97 -7.30 -3.94
C SER A 260 4.56 -7.70 -3.53
N ILE A 261 4.03 -7.04 -2.51
CA ILE A 261 2.64 -7.16 -2.11
C ILE A 261 1.76 -6.60 -3.24
N ALA A 262 2.04 -5.48 -3.90
CA ALA A 262 1.16 -5.02 -4.99
C ALA A 262 0.99 -6.05 -6.15
N ALA A 263 1.94 -6.97 -6.36
CA ALA A 263 1.80 -8.08 -7.31
C ALA A 263 0.80 -9.17 -6.80
N PRO A 264 -0.06 -9.72 -7.67
CA PRO A 264 -1.01 -10.77 -7.29
C PRO A 264 -0.26 -11.99 -6.76
N SER A 265 -0.38 -12.24 -5.46
CA SER A 265 0.38 -13.26 -4.73
C SER A 265 -0.53 -14.30 -4.08
N SER A 266 0.09 -15.42 -3.73
CA SER A 266 -0.43 -16.58 -3.02
C SER A 266 -1.07 -16.25 -1.66
N PRO A 267 -1.93 -17.14 -1.10
CA PRO A 267 -2.41 -17.01 0.28
C PRO A 267 -1.26 -16.80 1.26
N GLY A 268 -1.39 -15.85 2.19
CA GLY A 268 -0.36 -15.55 3.20
C GLY A 268 0.90 -14.84 2.68
N GLN A 269 0.94 -14.44 1.39
CA GLN A 269 2.11 -13.80 0.75
C GLN A 269 3.38 -14.67 0.75
N VAL A 270 3.24 -15.97 1.01
CA VAL A 270 4.37 -16.91 1.08
C VAL A 270 4.97 -17.04 -0.31
N GLY A 271 6.17 -16.46 -0.51
CA GLY A 271 6.99 -16.59 -1.72
C GLY A 271 7.27 -15.30 -2.52
N VAL A 272 6.53 -14.20 -2.35
CA VAL A 272 6.82 -12.92 -3.07
C VAL A 272 7.52 -11.89 -2.15
N TYR A 273 7.40 -12.10 -0.85
CA TYR A 273 7.97 -11.27 0.21
C TYR A 273 9.30 -11.83 0.77
N HIS A 274 9.61 -13.11 0.51
CA HIS A 274 10.83 -13.81 0.93
C HIS A 274 11.65 -14.17 -0.30
#